data_AF-X0TSQ1-F1
#
_entry.id   AF-X0TSQ1-F1
#
_cell.length_a   1.000
_cell.length_b   1.000
_cell.length_c   1.000
_cell.angle_alpha   90.00
_cell.angle_beta   90.00
_cell.angle_gamma   90.00
#
_symmetry.space_group_name_H-M   'P 1'
#
loop_
_entity.id
_entity.type
_entity.pdbx_description
1 polymer ?
#
loop_
_entity_poly.entity_id
_entity_poly.type
_entity_poly.pdbx_seq_one_letter_code
_entity_poly.pdbx_strand_id
1 'polypeptide(L)'
;MISTINKIDRIPDTWIFEHYCNLNEKLHGQDVKILSKFNLKDTIPSMFIYLWNTKYYFKDFSSDKSGDGIKLVSHLFNINRYEAKERIINDFFNKKDI
;
A
#
# COMPACT_ATOMS: atom_id res chain seq x y z
N MET A 1 17.15 10.63 -19.24
CA MET A 1 16.43 9.39 -18.90
C MET A 1 16.07 9.45 -17.42
N ILE A 2 14.79 9.51 -17.05
CA ILE A 2 14.38 9.53 -15.63
C ILE A 2 14.31 8.07 -15.16
N SER A 3 15.14 7.69 -14.20
CA SER A 3 15.17 6.33 -13.64
C SER A 3 13.90 6.02 -12.84
N THR A 4 13.53 4.73 -12.73
CA THR A 4 12.41 4.24 -11.91
C THR A 4 12.42 4.79 -10.47
N ILE A 5 13.61 4.97 -9.90
CA ILE A 5 13.82 5.51 -8.55
C ILE A 5 13.24 6.95 -8.45
N ASN A 6 13.51 7.80 -9.44
CA ASN A 6 13.01 9.18 -9.42
C ASN A 6 11.48 9.27 -9.58
N LYS A 7 10.82 8.24 -10.10
CA LYS A 7 9.35 8.20 -10.26
C LYS A 7 8.64 7.74 -8.99
N ILE A 8 9.16 6.71 -8.30
CA ILE A 8 8.53 6.19 -7.07
C ILE A 8 8.52 7.25 -5.96
N ASP A 9 9.56 8.09 -5.88
CA ASP A 9 9.67 9.15 -4.87
C ASP A 9 8.63 10.28 -5.03
N ARG A 10 7.97 10.36 -6.19
CA ARG A 10 6.89 11.34 -6.46
C ARG A 10 5.51 10.84 -6.05
N ILE A 11 5.39 9.57 -5.67
CA ILE A 11 4.12 8.93 -5.33
C ILE A 11 3.92 9.05 -3.83
N PRO A 12 2.85 9.71 -3.35
CA PRO A 12 2.55 9.78 -1.93
C PRO A 12 2.37 8.36 -1.36
N ASP A 13 2.96 8.07 -0.20
CA ASP A 13 2.77 6.76 0.42
C ASP A 13 1.30 6.52 0.80
N THR A 14 0.59 7.58 1.18
CA THR A 14 -0.84 7.60 1.49
C THR A 14 -1.64 7.07 0.31
N TRP A 15 -1.30 7.50 -0.91
CA TRP A 15 -1.96 7.02 -2.12
C TRP A 15 -1.80 5.52 -2.29
N ILE A 16 -0.64 4.93 -1.96
CA ILE A 16 -0.41 3.48 -2.10
C ILE A 16 -1.41 2.72 -1.21
N PHE A 17 -1.50 3.11 0.07
CA PHE A 17 -2.43 2.47 1.01
C PHE A 17 -3.88 2.75 0.65
N GLU A 18 -4.25 4.00 0.36
CA GLU A 18 -5.60 4.37 -0.05
C GLU A 18 -6.07 3.60 -1.29
N HIS A 19 -5.21 3.49 -2.30
CA HIS A 19 -5.53 2.83 -3.56
C HIS A 19 -5.61 1.31 -3.42
N TYR A 20 -4.56 0.66 -2.89
CA TYR A 20 -4.52 -0.80 -2.85
C TYR A 20 -5.32 -1.42 -1.71
N CYS A 21 -5.53 -0.68 -0.61
CA CYS A 21 -6.46 -1.12 0.44
C CYS A 21 -7.89 -0.61 0.21
N ASN A 22 -8.14 0.19 -0.82
CA ASN A 22 -9.45 0.76 -1.14
C ASN A 22 -10.08 1.42 0.09
N LEU A 23 -9.32 2.32 0.73
CA LEU A 23 -9.74 3.01 1.95
C LEU A 23 -10.90 3.95 1.63
N ASN A 24 -11.89 3.99 2.53
CA ASN A 24 -13.03 4.90 2.43
C ASN A 24 -12.68 6.32 2.90
N GLU A 25 -11.50 6.52 3.48
CA GLU A 25 -11.02 7.78 4.01
C GLU A 25 -9.60 8.09 3.52
N LYS A 26 -9.24 9.38 3.56
CA LYS A 26 -7.90 9.86 3.23
C LYS A 26 -6.98 9.81 4.45
N LEU A 27 -5.75 9.37 4.24
CA LEU A 27 -4.73 9.34 5.28
C LEU A 27 -4.09 10.72 5.43
N HIS A 28 -4.24 11.32 6.61
CA HIS A 28 -3.80 12.68 6.94
C HIS A 28 -3.06 12.78 8.28
N GLY A 29 -2.71 11.65 8.87
CA GLY A 29 -1.87 11.54 10.07
C GLY A 29 -2.40 10.54 11.09
N GLN A 30 -3.52 9.90 10.80
CA GLN A 30 -4.22 8.97 11.67
C GLN A 30 -3.89 7.51 11.33
N ASP A 31 -3.98 6.65 12.34
CA ASP A 31 -3.96 5.21 12.15
C ASP A 31 -5.36 4.70 11.76
N VAL A 32 -5.43 3.72 10.87
CA VAL A 32 -6.68 3.10 10.44
C VAL A 32 -6.64 1.59 10.61
N LYS A 33 -7.76 1.01 11.03
CA LYS A 33 -7.92 -0.44 11.20
C LYS A 33 -8.92 -0.96 10.17
N ILE A 34 -8.51 -1.94 9.38
CA ILE A 34 -9.28 -2.51 8.27
C ILE A 34 -9.32 -4.05 8.33
N LEU A 35 -10.22 -4.64 7.55
CA LEU A 35 -10.20 -6.07 7.24
C LEU A 35 -8.89 -6.44 6.54
N SER A 36 -8.38 -7.64 6.80
CA SER A 36 -7.17 -8.14 6.15
C SER A 36 -7.34 -8.12 4.63
N LYS A 37 -6.36 -7.55 3.92
CA LYS A 37 -6.27 -7.65 2.45
C LYS A 37 -5.60 -8.94 1.99
N PHE A 38 -5.12 -9.76 2.92
CA PHE A 38 -4.42 -11.01 2.63
C PHE A 38 -5.23 -12.25 3.01
N ASN A 39 -6.22 -12.10 3.89
CA ASN A 39 -7.13 -13.16 4.28
C ASN A 39 -8.58 -12.71 4.07
N LEU A 40 -9.13 -13.04 2.90
CA LEU A 40 -10.50 -12.66 2.51
C LEU A 40 -11.60 -13.35 3.33
N LYS A 41 -11.26 -14.35 4.14
CA LYS A 41 -12.21 -15.03 5.02
C LYS A 41 -12.39 -14.30 6.36
N ASP A 42 -11.53 -13.33 6.68
CA ASP A 42 -11.64 -12.58 7.91
C ASP A 42 -12.83 -11.63 7.87
N THR A 43 -13.69 -11.75 8.87
CA THR A 43 -14.82 -10.83 9.11
C THR A 43 -14.50 -9.81 10.19
N ILE A 44 -13.37 -9.96 10.88
CA ILE A 44 -12.92 -9.08 11.96
C ILE A 44 -11.71 -8.29 11.48
N PRO A 45 -11.72 -6.95 11.60
CA PRO A 45 -10.57 -6.14 11.26
C PRO A 45 -9.31 -6.57 12.02
N SER A 46 -8.24 -6.88 11.29
CA SER A 46 -6.96 -7.39 11.80
C SER A 46 -5.75 -6.67 11.24
N MET A 47 -5.94 -5.80 10.24
CA MET A 47 -4.88 -5.07 9.58
C MET A 47 -4.91 -3.61 9.99
N PHE A 48 -3.78 -3.12 10.47
CA PHE A 48 -3.56 -1.72 10.80
C PHE A 48 -2.70 -1.08 9.71
N ILE A 49 -3.05 0.13 9.32
CA ILE A 49 -2.21 1.04 8.56
C ILE A 49 -1.91 2.21 9.50
N TYR A 50 -0.65 2.46 9.78
CA TYR A 50 -0.24 3.35 10.85
C TYR A 50 0.90 4.27 10.40
N LEU A 51 0.95 5.47 10.97
CA LEU A 51 2.01 6.45 10.71
C LEU A 51 3.19 6.24 11.65
N TRP A 52 4.40 6.15 11.09
CA TRP A 52 5.65 6.10 11.84
C TRP A 52 6.70 6.99 11.17
N ASN A 53 7.30 7.92 11.91
CA ASN A 53 8.34 8.85 11.41
C ASN A 53 8.03 9.40 10.01
N THR A 54 6.84 9.98 9.86
CA THR A 54 6.32 10.61 8.62
C THR A 54 6.02 9.67 7.45
N LYS A 55 6.02 8.34 7.65
CA LYS A 55 5.65 7.36 6.63
C LYS A 55 4.63 6.36 7.14
N TYR A 56 3.75 5.91 6.27
CA TYR A 56 2.78 4.89 6.56
C TYR A 56 3.36 3.49 6.36
N TYR A 57 2.93 2.60 7.26
CA TYR A 57 3.26 1.19 7.28
C TYR A 57 1.99 0.39 7.51
N PHE A 58 2.05 -0.91 7.28
CA PHE A 58 0.98 -1.83 7.68
C PHE A 58 1.48 -2.97 8.54
N LYS A 59 0.59 -3.48 9.40
CA LYS A 59 0.72 -4.76 10.11
C LYS A 59 -0.62 -5.47 10.07
N ASP A 60 -0.64 -6.67 9.50
CA ASP A 60 -1.79 -7.56 9.54
C ASP A 60 -1.53 -8.72 10.50
N PHE A 61 -2.34 -8.82 11.54
CA PHE A 61 -2.17 -9.81 12.59
C PHE A 61 -2.68 -11.20 12.20
N SER A 62 -3.64 -11.30 11.27
CA SER A 62 -4.20 -12.60 10.88
C SER A 62 -3.32 -13.35 9.87
N SER A 63 -2.56 -12.62 9.04
CA SER A 63 -1.63 -13.21 8.06
C SER A 63 -0.15 -13.03 8.39
N ASP A 64 0.15 -12.38 9.52
CA ASP A 64 1.48 -11.97 10.00
C ASP A 64 2.30 -11.10 9.03
N LYS A 65 1.67 -10.54 7.98
CA LYS A 65 2.34 -9.68 7.00
C LYS A 65 2.49 -8.25 7.52
N SER A 66 3.60 -7.62 7.17
CA SER A 66 3.89 -6.23 7.56
C SER A 66 4.92 -5.57 6.64
N GLY A 67 4.93 -4.25 6.62
CA GLY A 67 5.94 -3.47 5.90
C GLY A 67 5.49 -2.10 5.42
N ASP A 68 6.29 -1.55 4.51
CA ASP A 68 6.00 -0.31 3.78
C ASP A 68 4.99 -0.53 2.64
N GLY A 69 4.57 0.54 1.97
CA GLY A 69 3.66 0.47 0.83
C GLY A 69 4.16 -0.42 -0.33
N ILE A 70 5.48 -0.48 -0.56
CA ILE A 70 6.05 -1.37 -1.58
C ILE A 70 5.87 -2.84 -1.16
N LYS A 71 6.11 -3.15 0.12
CA LYS A 71 5.93 -4.50 0.67
C LYS A 71 4.46 -4.91 0.69
N LEU A 72 3.54 -3.98 0.93
CA LEU A 72 2.10 -4.20 0.78
C LEU A 72 1.79 -4.73 -0.63
N VAL A 73 2.18 -3.98 -1.67
CA VAL A 73 1.90 -4.34 -3.07
C VAL A 73 2.60 -5.65 -3.46
N SER A 74 3.85 -5.84 -3.03
CA SER A 74 4.58 -7.10 -3.21
C SER A 74 3.79 -8.29 -2.66
N HIS A 75 3.22 -8.17 -1.46
CA HIS A 75 2.41 -9.23 -0.86
C HIS A 75 1.03 -9.42 -1.51
N LEU A 76 0.37 -8.34 -1.94
CA LEU A 76 -0.95 -8.42 -2.58
C LEU A 76 -0.89 -9.16 -3.93
N PHE A 77 0.18 -8.96 -4.68
CA PHE A 77 0.33 -9.53 -6.03
C PHE A 77 1.31 -10.71 -6.09
N ASN A 78 1.93 -11.08 -4.97
CA ASN A 78 2.97 -12.11 -4.89
C ASN A 78 4.11 -11.89 -5.89
N ILE A 79 4.62 -10.65 -5.93
CA ILE A 79 5.69 -10.18 -6.82
C ILE A 79 6.87 -9.64 -6.02
N ASN A 80 8.04 -9.53 -6.64
CA ASN A 80 9.22 -8.99 -5.96
C ASN A 80 9.12 -7.44 -5.78
N ARG A 81 10.01 -6.85 -4.96
CA ARG A 81 9.98 -5.40 -4.67
C ARG A 81 10.22 -4.52 -5.90
N TYR A 82 10.97 -4.99 -6.89
CA TYR A 82 11.21 -4.25 -8.14
C TYR A 82 9.93 -4.20 -8.98
N GLU A 83 9.31 -5.35 -9.20
CA GLU A 83 8.02 -5.47 -9.90
C GLU A 83 6.91 -4.67 -9.19
N ALA A 84 6.89 -4.68 -7.86
CA ALA A 84 5.95 -3.88 -7.08
C ALA A 84 6.14 -2.37 -7.32
N LYS A 85 7.37 -1.86 -7.38
CA LYS A 85 7.64 -0.45 -7.72
C LYS A 85 7.17 -0.11 -9.13
N GLU A 86 7.47 -0.94 -10.12
CA GLU A 86 7.03 -0.75 -11.50
C GLU A 86 5.49 -0.72 -11.58
N ARG A 87 4.82 -1.64 -10.88
CA ARG A 87 3.36 -1.68 -10.80
C ARG A 87 2.78 -0.41 -10.16
N ILE A 88 3.33 0.03 -9.03
CA ILE A 88 2.92 1.28 -8.35
C ILE A 88 3.07 2.48 -9.30
N ILE A 89 4.20 2.60 -9.99
CA ILE A 89 4.47 3.67 -10.94
C ILE A 89 3.47 3.64 -12.09
N ASN A 90 3.22 2.46 -12.66
CA ASN A 90 2.29 2.31 -13.77
C ASN A 90 0.85 2.63 -13.33
N ASP A 91 0.40 2.14 -12.18
CA ASP A 91 -0.95 2.40 -11.68
C ASP A 91 -1.16 3.88 -11.31
N PHE A 92 -0.12 4.58 -10.83
CA PHE A 92 -0.20 6.00 -10.49
C PHE A 92 -0.21 6.90 -11.73
N PHE A 93 0.71 6.68 -12.68
CA PHE A 93 0.91 7.56 -13.82
C PHE A 93 0.10 7.18 -15.07
N ASN A 94 -0.30 5.91 -15.22
CA ASN A 94 -1.07 5.43 -16.38
C ASN A 94 -2.55 5.23 -16.05
N LYS A 95 -3.04 5.82 -14.95
CA LYS A 95 -4.46 5.88 -14.65
C LYS A 95 -5.15 6.76 -15.71
N LYS A 96 -5.44 6.17 -16.88
CA LYS A 96 -6.39 6.72 -17.84
C LYS A 96 -7.75 6.70 -17.15
N ASP A 97 -8.34 7.88 -17.06
CA ASP A 97 -9.69 8.11 -16.57
C ASP A 97 -10.64 7.06 -17.16
N ILE A 98 -11.20 6.23 -16.29
CA ILE A 98 -12.50 5.57 -16.49
C ILE A 98 -13.49 6.37 -15.65
#